data_AF-A0A3A6PXY4-F1
#
_entry.id   AF-A0A3A6PXY4-F1
#
_cell.length_a   1.000
_cell.length_b   1.000
_cell.length_c   1.000
_cell.angle_alpha   90.00
_cell.angle_beta   90.00
_cell.angle_gamma   90.00
#
_symmetry.space_group_name_H-M   'P 1'
#
loop_
_entity.id
_entity.type
_entity.pdbx_description
1 polymer ?
#
loop_
_entity_poly.entity_id
_entity_poly.type
_entity_poly.pdbx_seq_one_letter_code
_entity_poly.pdbx_strand_id
1 'polypeptide(L)'
;MTDNPPESTLDKYHPRASEYLTYSGDYNEIDKGVREFMLCLCDLEDDLVELEADVSKHELDATGWRASKTLSALETRQLSLAEEIRETHSAIVKGKANRLDRNPGEDWHHRSQQHLYRHQDDFMKIHQRLEEVSARIGQRIDAKRNTANTRLVITVSLCAVVISILSLVVSLIYQ
;
A
#
# COMPACT_ATOMS: atom_id res chain seq x y z
N MET A 1 4.84 28.00 -36.65
CA MET A 1 5.02 26.56 -36.38
C MET A 1 4.78 26.39 -34.90
N THR A 2 3.60 25.90 -34.54
CA THR A 2 3.15 25.70 -33.17
C THR A 2 3.36 24.23 -32.83
N ASP A 3 4.38 23.96 -32.01
CA ASP A 3 4.66 22.63 -31.47
C ASP A 3 3.59 22.31 -30.42
N ASN A 4 2.67 21.42 -30.78
CA ASN A 4 1.79 20.79 -29.80
C ASN A 4 2.57 19.64 -29.12
N PRO A 5 2.54 19.52 -27.79
CA PRO A 5 3.11 18.36 -27.12
C PRO A 5 2.33 17.09 -27.53
N PRO A 6 2.98 15.93 -27.63
CA PRO A 6 2.31 14.69 -28.04
C PRO A 6 1.25 14.34 -27.00
N GLU A 7 0.00 14.19 -27.47
CA GLU A 7 -1.12 13.71 -26.66
C GLU A 7 -0.76 12.39 -25.98
N SER A 8 -0.97 12.33 -24.66
CA SER A 8 -0.91 11.11 -23.86
C SER A 8 -2.00 10.16 -24.33
N THR A 9 -1.64 9.18 -25.15
CA THR A 9 -2.57 8.17 -25.69
C THR A 9 -2.88 7.03 -24.72
N LEU A 10 -2.60 7.17 -23.41
CA LEU A 10 -2.80 6.07 -22.45
C LEU A 10 -4.25 5.68 -22.19
N ASP A 11 -5.20 6.58 -22.42
CA ASP A 11 -6.64 6.31 -22.27
C ASP A 11 -7.14 5.15 -23.15
N LYS A 12 -6.35 4.72 -24.14
CA LYS A 12 -6.76 3.74 -25.15
C LYS A 12 -6.41 2.28 -24.82
N TYR A 13 -5.61 1.98 -23.80
CA TYR A 13 -4.91 0.68 -23.75
C TYR A 13 -5.32 -0.30 -22.63
N HIS A 14 -5.96 0.17 -21.55
CA HIS A 14 -6.78 -0.65 -20.64
C HIS A 14 -7.45 0.32 -19.64
N PRO A 15 -8.75 0.20 -19.32
CA PRO A 15 -9.44 1.18 -18.45
C PRO A 15 -8.96 1.18 -16.97
N ARG A 16 -7.90 0.44 -16.64
CA ARG A 16 -7.32 0.28 -15.29
C ARG A 16 -5.79 0.29 -15.24
N ALA A 17 -5.09 0.44 -16.37
CA ALA A 17 -3.65 0.67 -16.30
C ALA A 17 -3.46 2.07 -15.73
N SER A 18 -2.80 2.20 -14.57
CA SER A 18 -2.54 3.50 -13.98
C SER A 18 -1.81 4.40 -14.99
N GLU A 19 -1.99 5.72 -14.85
CA GLU A 19 -1.54 6.81 -15.74
C GLU A 19 -0.05 6.77 -16.16
N TYR A 20 0.74 5.80 -15.67
CA TYR A 20 2.20 5.84 -15.62
C TYR A 20 2.88 4.67 -16.35
N LEU A 21 2.14 3.67 -16.80
CA LEU A 21 2.68 2.52 -17.53
C LEU A 21 2.56 2.72 -19.05
N THR A 22 3.53 3.41 -19.65
CA THR A 22 3.62 3.58 -21.11
C THR A 22 4.62 2.58 -21.71
N TYR A 23 4.16 1.72 -22.60
CA TYR A 23 5.00 0.94 -23.51
C TYR A 23 4.81 1.45 -24.95
N SER A 24 5.90 1.73 -25.67
CA SER A 24 5.89 2.38 -26.99
C SER A 24 6.07 1.44 -28.19
N GLY A 25 6.07 0.12 -27.98
CA GLY A 25 6.20 -0.89 -29.05
C GLY A 25 4.88 -1.56 -29.46
N ASP A 26 4.92 -2.39 -30.50
CA ASP A 26 3.76 -3.13 -31.00
C ASP A 26 3.34 -4.24 -29.99
N TYR A 27 2.06 -4.31 -29.61
CA TYR A 27 1.57 -5.15 -28.50
C TYR A 27 1.69 -6.67 -28.80
N ASN A 28 1.87 -7.02 -30.08
CA ASN A 28 2.17 -8.38 -30.55
C ASN A 28 3.65 -8.78 -30.34
N GLU A 29 4.51 -7.85 -29.93
CA GLU A 29 5.95 -8.07 -29.68
C GLU A 29 6.32 -8.03 -28.19
N ILE A 30 5.38 -7.71 -27.30
CA ILE A 30 5.62 -7.75 -25.85
C ILE A 30 5.65 -9.20 -25.41
N ASP A 31 6.82 -9.60 -24.90
CA ASP A 31 6.99 -10.90 -24.28
C ASP A 31 5.96 -11.09 -23.15
N LYS A 32 5.26 -12.23 -23.21
CA LYS A 32 4.13 -12.55 -22.33
C LYS A 32 4.51 -12.38 -20.84
N GLY A 33 5.77 -12.67 -20.46
CA GLY A 33 6.25 -12.56 -19.08
C GLY A 33 6.47 -11.11 -18.60
N VAL A 34 6.81 -10.20 -19.52
CA VAL A 34 6.88 -8.76 -19.21
C VAL A 34 5.48 -8.21 -18.94
N ARG A 35 4.49 -8.69 -19.71
CA ARG A 35 3.09 -8.31 -19.53
C ARG A 35 2.54 -8.80 -18.19
N GLU A 36 2.78 -10.04 -17.83
CA GLU A 36 2.34 -10.57 -16.54
C GLU A 36 2.99 -9.85 -15.36
N PHE A 37 4.30 -9.58 -15.46
CA PHE A 37 5.00 -8.79 -14.44
C PHE A 37 4.39 -7.40 -14.28
N MET A 38 4.03 -6.74 -15.39
CA MET A 38 3.35 -5.45 -15.38
C MET A 38 1.96 -5.53 -14.74
N LEU A 39 1.19 -6.59 -15.01
CA LEU A 39 -0.10 -6.81 -14.35
C LEU A 39 0.06 -6.99 -12.84
N CYS A 40 1.08 -7.72 -12.39
CA CYS A 40 1.37 -7.87 -10.96
C CYS A 40 1.68 -6.52 -10.29
N LEU A 41 2.40 -5.61 -10.97
CA LEU A 41 2.65 -4.27 -10.46
C LEU A 41 1.37 -3.43 -10.33
N CYS A 42 0.47 -3.53 -11.31
CA CYS A 42 -0.83 -2.86 -11.26
C CYS A 42 -1.71 -3.40 -10.12
N ASP A 43 -1.78 -4.71 -9.95
CA ASP A 43 -2.53 -5.34 -8.85
C ASP A 43 -2.01 -4.85 -7.49
N LEU A 44 -0.69 -4.75 -7.34
CA LEU A 44 -0.05 -4.26 -6.13
C LEU A 44 -0.32 -2.75 -5.89
N GLU A 45 -0.39 -1.95 -6.96
CA GLU A 45 -0.82 -0.55 -6.88
C GLU A 45 -2.26 -0.44 -6.40
N ASP A 46 -3.17 -1.24 -6.97
CA ASP A 46 -4.59 -1.26 -6.59
C ASP A 46 -4.77 -1.68 -5.11
N ASP A 47 -4.03 -2.70 -4.65
CA ASP A 47 -4.04 -3.15 -3.26
C ASP A 47 -3.56 -2.04 -2.29
N LEU A 48 -2.55 -1.26 -2.69
CA LEU A 48 -2.07 -0.12 -1.91
C LEU A 48 -3.08 1.03 -1.88
N VAL A 49 -3.73 1.33 -3.01
CA VAL A 49 -4.77 2.37 -3.09
C VAL A 49 -5.97 1.99 -2.23
N GLU A 50 -6.40 0.73 -2.27
CA GLU A 50 -7.47 0.23 -1.40
C GLU A 50 -7.06 0.35 0.08
N LEU A 51 -5.84 -0.06 0.43
CA LEU A 51 -5.33 0.08 1.80
C LEU A 51 -5.25 1.55 2.24
N GLU A 52 -4.81 2.47 1.37
CA GLU A 52 -4.78 3.90 1.68
C GLU A 52 -6.20 4.43 1.94
N ALA A 53 -7.18 4.01 1.14
CA ALA A 53 -8.59 4.37 1.33
C ALA A 53 -9.14 3.82 2.65
N ASP A 54 -8.85 2.56 2.98
CA ASP A 54 -9.25 1.91 4.23
C ASP A 54 -8.66 2.64 5.45
N VAL A 55 -7.35 2.94 5.41
CA VAL A 55 -6.67 3.70 6.46
C VAL A 55 -7.28 5.08 6.58
N SER A 56 -7.60 5.75 5.47
CA SER A 56 -8.17 7.11 5.48
C SER A 56 -9.57 7.13 6.07
N LYS A 57 -10.44 6.19 5.67
CA LYS A 57 -11.84 6.05 6.12
C LYS A 57 -11.97 5.69 7.59
N HIS A 58 -10.95 5.05 8.18
CA HIS A 58 -11.04 4.62 9.57
C HIS A 58 -10.99 5.81 10.55
N GLU A 59 -12.13 6.19 11.09
CA GLU A 59 -12.23 7.23 12.12
C GLU A 59 -11.81 6.69 13.49
N LEU A 60 -11.15 7.55 14.26
CA LEU A 60 -10.78 7.24 15.63
C LEU A 60 -12.02 7.38 16.52
N ASP A 61 -12.39 6.29 17.19
CA ASP A 61 -13.45 6.32 18.20
C ASP A 61 -13.07 7.21 19.39
N ALA A 62 -14.07 7.64 20.16
CA ALA A 62 -13.88 8.56 21.29
C ALA A 62 -12.92 7.99 22.36
N THR A 63 -12.94 6.67 22.55
CA THR A 63 -12.12 5.97 23.55
C THR A 63 -10.80 5.44 22.97
N GLY A 64 -10.64 5.37 21.64
CA GLY A 64 -9.44 4.83 20.98
C GLY A 64 -9.33 3.30 20.99
N TRP A 65 -10.30 2.58 21.59
CA TRP A 65 -10.15 1.15 21.86
C TRP A 65 -10.46 0.27 20.65
N ARG A 66 -11.55 0.56 19.92
CA ARG A 66 -11.87 -0.18 18.68
C ARG A 66 -10.90 0.20 17.56
N ALA A 67 -10.46 1.45 17.53
CA ALA A 67 -9.46 1.90 16.58
C ALA A 67 -8.16 1.08 16.68
N SER A 68 -7.70 0.75 17.89
CA SER A 68 -6.47 -0.01 18.10
C SER A 68 -6.49 -1.41 17.43
N LYS A 69 -7.62 -2.14 17.52
CA LYS A 69 -7.76 -3.46 16.91
C LYS A 69 -7.77 -3.41 15.39
N THR A 70 -8.53 -2.46 14.81
CA THR A 70 -8.62 -2.33 13.34
C THR A 70 -7.34 -1.78 12.75
N LEU A 71 -6.67 -0.83 13.41
CA LEU A 71 -5.36 -0.33 12.99
C LEU A 71 -4.30 -1.44 12.95
N SER A 72 -4.32 -2.39 13.89
CA SER A 72 -3.41 -3.54 13.88
C SER A 72 -3.63 -4.48 12.68
N ALA A 73 -4.87 -4.65 12.23
CA ALA A 73 -5.17 -5.42 11.01
C ALA A 73 -4.67 -4.69 9.75
N LEU A 74 -4.86 -3.37 9.68
CA LEU A 74 -4.36 -2.54 8.58
C LEU A 74 -2.83 -2.50 8.54
N GLU A 75 -2.17 -2.44 9.70
CA GLU A 75 -0.72 -2.53 9.85
C GLU A 75 -0.20 -3.88 9.32
N THR A 76 -0.87 -4.98 9.67
CA THR A 76 -0.51 -6.31 9.17
C THR A 76 -0.61 -6.39 7.65
N ARG A 77 -1.69 -5.83 7.07
CA ARG A 77 -1.86 -5.74 5.61
C ARG A 77 -0.78 -4.87 4.97
N GLN A 78 -0.44 -3.73 5.58
CA GLN A 78 0.63 -2.84 5.11
C GLN A 78 1.99 -3.54 5.10
N LEU A 79 2.32 -4.29 6.15
CA LEU A 79 3.58 -5.05 6.23
C LEU A 79 3.66 -6.16 5.17
N SER A 80 2.55 -6.84 4.90
CA SER A 80 2.47 -7.85 3.82
C SER A 80 2.75 -7.22 2.45
N LEU A 81 2.08 -6.10 2.14
CA LEU A 81 2.30 -5.41 0.86
C LEU A 81 3.70 -4.81 0.76
N ALA A 82 4.26 -4.30 1.86
CA ALA A 82 5.65 -3.82 1.89
C ALA A 82 6.66 -4.94 1.57
N GLU A 83 6.41 -6.16 2.04
CA GLU A 83 7.22 -7.31 1.69
C GLU A 83 7.07 -7.67 0.21
N GLU A 84 5.85 -7.67 -0.34
CA GLU A 84 5.61 -7.89 -1.77
C GLU A 84 6.30 -6.84 -2.67
N ILE A 85 6.29 -5.58 -2.26
CA ILE A 85 7.05 -4.50 -2.92
C ILE A 85 8.56 -4.82 -2.89
N ARG A 86 9.09 -5.23 -1.74
CA ARG A 86 10.51 -5.61 -1.60
C ARG A 86 10.87 -6.83 -2.45
N GLU A 87 9.97 -7.80 -2.57
CA GLU A 87 10.14 -8.94 -3.46
C GLU A 87 10.16 -8.53 -4.93
N THR A 88 9.29 -7.60 -5.31
CA THR A 88 9.24 -6.99 -6.64
C THR A 88 10.57 -6.30 -6.98
N HIS A 89 11.17 -5.55 -6.05
CA HIS A 89 12.51 -4.98 -6.24
C HIS A 89 13.54 -6.04 -6.61
N SER A 90 13.56 -7.15 -5.84
CA SER A 90 14.46 -8.27 -6.09
C SER A 90 14.18 -8.94 -7.43
N ALA A 91 12.93 -9.00 -7.87
CA ALA A 91 12.55 -9.54 -9.18
C ALA A 91 13.04 -8.66 -10.33
N ILE A 92 12.90 -7.33 -10.22
CA ILE A 92 13.39 -6.36 -11.21
C ILE A 92 14.91 -6.42 -11.32
N VAL A 93 15.62 -6.30 -10.20
CA VAL A 93 17.09 -6.25 -10.17
C VAL A 93 17.72 -7.56 -10.67
N LYS A 94 17.13 -8.70 -10.36
CA LYS A 94 17.66 -10.02 -10.76
C LYS A 94 17.17 -10.46 -12.14
N GLY A 95 16.27 -9.68 -12.77
CA GLY A 95 15.57 -10.10 -14.00
C GLY A 95 14.75 -11.37 -13.81
N LYS A 96 14.23 -11.62 -12.60
CA LYS A 96 13.54 -12.86 -12.20
C LYS A 96 12.06 -12.56 -11.92
N ALA A 97 11.25 -12.44 -12.97
CA ALA A 97 9.80 -12.25 -12.83
C ALA A 97 9.05 -13.48 -12.29
N ASN A 98 9.68 -14.66 -12.34
CA ASN A 98 9.12 -15.95 -11.91
C ASN A 98 8.73 -16.06 -10.43
N ARG A 99 9.09 -15.09 -9.59
CA ARG A 99 8.75 -15.11 -8.15
C ARG A 99 7.46 -14.35 -7.84
N LEU A 100 6.98 -13.50 -8.75
CA LEU A 100 5.66 -12.88 -8.68
C LEU A 100 4.59 -13.70 -9.43
N ASP A 101 4.98 -14.87 -9.96
CA ASP A 101 4.13 -15.73 -10.74
C ASP A 101 3.02 -16.32 -9.85
N ARG A 102 1.84 -15.69 -9.90
CA ARG A 102 0.60 -16.18 -9.29
C ARG A 102 0.06 -17.42 -10.03
N ASN A 103 0.70 -17.84 -11.14
CA ASN A 103 0.24 -18.93 -12.01
C ASN A 103 1.36 -19.96 -12.28
N PRO A 104 1.73 -20.78 -11.28
CA PRO A 104 2.89 -21.68 -11.35
C PRO A 104 2.66 -22.79 -12.38
N GLY A 105 3.16 -22.63 -13.60
CA GLY A 105 3.06 -23.68 -14.62
C GLY A 105 3.55 -23.35 -16.02
N GLU A 106 3.93 -22.11 -16.31
CA GLU A 106 4.19 -21.69 -17.69
C GLU A 106 5.67 -21.23 -17.88
N ASP A 107 6.42 -22.04 -18.62
CA ASP A 107 7.89 -22.07 -18.68
C ASP A 107 8.46 -20.99 -19.64
N TRP A 108 8.21 -19.71 -19.37
CA TRP A 108 8.52 -18.62 -20.33
C TRP A 108 9.94 -18.06 -20.20
N HIS A 109 10.78 -18.75 -19.45
CA HIS A 109 11.80 -18.15 -18.60
C HIS A 109 13.07 -17.61 -19.26
N HIS A 110 13.33 -17.82 -20.54
CA HIS A 110 14.61 -17.37 -21.12
C HIS A 110 14.51 -16.17 -22.06
N ARG A 111 13.40 -16.03 -22.80
CA ARG A 111 13.20 -14.84 -23.66
C ARG A 111 12.73 -13.65 -22.83
N SER A 112 11.79 -13.85 -21.90
CA SER A 112 11.23 -12.81 -21.03
C SER A 112 12.27 -12.10 -20.18
N GLN A 113 13.31 -12.81 -19.72
CA GLN A 113 14.37 -12.23 -18.87
C GLN A 113 15.16 -11.14 -19.61
N GLN A 114 15.51 -11.34 -20.88
CA GLN A 114 16.19 -10.31 -21.67
C GLN A 114 15.29 -9.10 -21.94
N HIS A 115 13.98 -9.33 -22.11
CA HIS A 115 13.02 -8.25 -22.31
C HIS A 115 12.74 -7.46 -21.02
N LEU A 116 12.75 -8.11 -19.84
CA LEU A 116 12.66 -7.46 -18.53
C LEU A 116 13.80 -6.44 -18.31
N TYR A 117 15.04 -6.80 -18.67
CA TYR A 117 16.17 -5.87 -18.57
C TYR A 117 15.99 -4.62 -19.42
N ARG A 118 15.31 -4.70 -20.57
CA ARG A 118 15.04 -3.53 -21.42
C ARG A 118 14.04 -2.54 -20.80
N HIS A 119 13.20 -3.02 -19.89
CA HIS A 119 12.19 -2.21 -19.19
C HIS A 119 12.52 -2.00 -17.71
N GLN A 120 13.75 -2.34 -17.29
CA GLN A 120 14.16 -2.32 -15.90
C GLN A 120 14.01 -0.92 -15.29
N ASP A 121 14.40 0.13 -16.01
CA ASP A 121 14.31 1.51 -15.52
C ASP A 121 12.86 1.96 -15.31
N ASP A 122 11.94 1.53 -16.18
CA ASP A 122 10.51 1.84 -16.06
C ASP A 122 9.89 1.10 -14.88
N PHE A 123 10.24 -0.18 -14.70
CA PHE A 123 9.80 -0.96 -13.54
C PHE A 123 10.37 -0.42 -12.24
N MET A 124 11.62 0.05 -12.23
CA MET A 124 12.23 0.66 -11.05
C MET A 124 11.54 1.97 -10.65
N LYS A 125 11.11 2.80 -11.61
CA LYS A 125 10.33 4.01 -11.32
C LYS A 125 8.98 3.68 -10.69
N ILE A 126 8.29 2.67 -11.20
CA ILE A 126 7.00 2.22 -10.64
C ILE A 126 7.23 1.66 -9.24
N HIS A 127 8.25 0.83 -9.06
CA HIS A 127 8.61 0.27 -7.77
C HIS A 127 8.89 1.36 -6.72
N GLN A 128 9.67 2.40 -7.06
CA GLN A 128 9.92 3.54 -6.17
C GLN A 128 8.61 4.22 -5.74
N ARG A 129 7.67 4.38 -6.66
CA ARG A 129 6.36 4.96 -6.34
C ARG A 129 5.53 4.07 -5.41
N LEU A 130 5.54 2.74 -5.63
CA LEU A 130 4.88 1.80 -4.73
C LEU A 130 5.49 1.87 -3.32
N GLU A 131 6.81 1.97 -3.22
CA GLU A 131 7.52 2.14 -1.95
C GLU A 131 7.14 3.45 -1.25
N GLU A 132 7.09 4.57 -1.99
CA GLU A 132 6.65 5.87 -1.45
C GLU A 132 5.20 5.83 -0.93
N VAL A 133 4.29 5.19 -1.67
CA VAL A 133 2.89 5.03 -1.26
C VAL A 133 2.80 4.15 -0.01
N SER A 134 3.48 3.00 0.02
CA SER A 134 3.51 2.11 1.17
C SER A 134 4.08 2.79 2.43
N ALA A 135 5.17 3.55 2.28
CA ALA A 135 5.76 4.31 3.38
C ALA A 135 4.80 5.39 3.92
N ARG A 136 4.10 6.10 3.04
CA ARG A 136 3.08 7.09 3.42
C ARG A 136 1.92 6.47 4.17
N ILE A 137 1.45 5.29 3.73
CA ILE A 137 0.40 4.53 4.42
C ILE A 137 0.88 4.15 5.83
N GLY A 138 2.09 3.62 5.96
CA GLY A 138 2.70 3.28 7.25
C GLY A 138 2.72 4.47 8.22
N GLN A 139 3.21 5.62 7.76
CA GLN A 139 3.23 6.85 8.56
C GLN A 139 1.82 7.29 9.02
N ARG A 140 0.80 7.13 8.16
CA ARG A 140 -0.60 7.46 8.53
C ARG A 140 -1.15 6.49 9.57
N ILE A 141 -0.87 5.19 9.45
CA ILE A 141 -1.26 4.19 10.45
C ILE A 141 -0.62 4.53 11.80
N ASP A 142 0.67 4.83 11.83
CA ASP A 142 1.41 5.20 13.05
C ASP A 142 0.83 6.47 13.70
N ALA A 143 0.55 7.50 12.91
CA ALA A 143 -0.05 8.74 13.42
C ALA A 143 -1.45 8.50 14.02
N LYS A 144 -2.28 7.67 13.38
CA LYS A 144 -3.60 7.29 13.90
C LYS A 144 -3.48 6.46 15.17
N ARG A 145 -2.53 5.55 15.24
CA ARG A 145 -2.25 4.73 16.42
C ARG A 145 -1.81 5.59 17.61
N ASN A 146 -0.89 6.53 17.40
CA ASN A 146 -0.47 7.45 18.45
C ASN A 146 -1.65 8.27 18.97
N THR A 147 -2.51 8.76 18.08
CA THR A 147 -3.71 9.50 18.46
C THR A 147 -4.71 8.63 19.24
N ALA A 148 -4.92 7.37 18.82
CA ALA A 148 -5.77 6.41 19.54
C ALA A 148 -5.23 6.12 20.96
N ASN A 149 -3.92 5.90 21.08
CA ASN A 149 -3.26 5.66 22.36
C ASN A 149 -3.37 6.87 23.30
N THR A 150 -3.20 8.09 22.79
CA THR A 150 -3.41 9.32 23.59
C THR A 150 -4.84 9.40 24.12
N ARG A 151 -5.85 9.10 23.28
CA ARG A 151 -7.26 9.10 23.70
C ARG A 151 -7.56 8.04 24.76
N LEU A 152 -6.97 6.85 24.62
CA LEU A 152 -7.08 5.79 25.63
C LEU A 152 -6.54 6.25 26.98
N VAL A 153 -5.34 6.84 26.99
CA VAL A 153 -4.72 7.35 28.23
C VAL A 153 -5.60 8.42 28.87
N ILE A 154 -6.07 9.41 28.11
CA ILE A 154 -6.96 10.45 28.62
C ILE A 154 -8.24 9.85 29.22
N THR A 155 -8.86 8.89 28.52
CA THR A 155 -10.09 8.24 28.98
C THR A 155 -9.87 7.49 30.29
N VAL A 156 -8.79 6.73 30.41
CA VAL A 156 -8.43 6.00 31.63
C VAL A 156 -8.15 6.97 32.78
N SER A 157 -7.42 8.05 32.53
CA SER A 157 -7.16 9.08 33.54
C SER A 157 -8.44 9.75 34.02
N LEU A 158 -9.36 10.09 33.12
CA LEU A 158 -10.65 10.68 33.48
C LEU A 158 -11.48 9.73 34.35
N CYS A 159 -11.56 8.45 33.96
CA CYS A 159 -12.25 7.43 34.74
C CYS A 159 -11.65 7.29 36.14
N ALA A 160 -10.32 7.30 36.27
CA ALA A 160 -9.65 7.25 37.57
C ALA A 160 -10.03 8.44 38.46
N VAL A 161 -10.04 9.66 37.90
CA VAL A 161 -10.43 10.88 38.63
C VAL A 161 -11.88 10.81 39.10
N VAL A 162 -12.81 10.37 38.23
CA VAL A 162 -14.23 10.22 38.60
C VAL A 162 -14.40 9.21 39.73
N ILE A 163 -13.70 8.07 39.67
CA ILE A 163 -13.71 7.06 40.73
C ILE A 163 -13.18 7.66 42.04
N SER A 164 -12.07 8.39 42.00
CA SER A 164 -11.51 9.04 43.20
C SER A 164 -12.48 10.04 43.83
N ILE A 165 -13.17 10.85 43.03
CA ILE A 165 -14.18 11.80 43.53
C ILE A 165 -15.35 11.06 44.16
N LEU A 166 -15.87 10.01 43.50
CA LEU A 166 -16.97 9.20 44.03
C LEU A 166 -16.59 8.50 45.33
N SER A 167 -15.39 7.94 45.41
CA SER A 167 -14.86 7.34 46.65
C SER A 167 -14.82 8.36 47.79
N LEU A 168 -14.39 9.59 47.50
CA LEU A 168 -14.31 10.66 48.49
C LEU A 168 -15.70 11.10 48.98
N VAL A 169 -16.67 11.22 48.07
CA VAL A 169 -18.08 11.53 48.40
C VAL A 169 -18.70 10.43 49.25
N VAL A 170 -18.48 9.16 48.91
CA VAL A 170 -18.96 8.03 49.72
C VAL A 170 -18.33 8.08 51.11
N SER A 171 -17.02 8.28 51.21
CA SER A 171 -16.35 8.40 52.52
C SER A 171 -16.89 9.54 53.37
N LEU A 172 -17.30 10.66 52.77
CA LEU A 172 -17.91 11.80 53.48
C LEU A 172 -19.35 11.52 53.95
N ILE A 173 -20.13 10.71 53.21
CA ILE A 173 -21.52 10.39 53.56
C ILE A 173 -21.60 9.35 54.69
N TYR A 174 -20.62 8.45 54.77
CA TYR A 174 -20.56 7.39 55.77
C TYR A 174 -19.72 7.75 57.01
N GLN A 175 -19.29 9.01 57.13
CA GLN A 175 -18.74 9.60 58.37
C GLN A 175 -19.85 10.22 59.21
#